data_AF-A0AAE0KBE0-F1
#
_entry.id   AF-A0AAE0KBE0-F1
#
_cell.length_a   1.000
_cell.length_b   1.000
_cell.length_c   1.000
_cell.angle_alpha   90.00
_cell.angle_beta   90.00
_cell.angle_gamma   90.00
#
_symmetry.space_group_name_H-M   'P 1'
#
loop_
_entity.id
_entity.type
_entity.pdbx_description
1 polymer ?
#
loop_
_entity_poly.entity_id
_entity_poly.type
_entity_poly.pdbx_seq_one_letter_code
_entity_poly.pdbx_strand_id
1 'polypeptide(L)'
;MSFLAPRLAYYATLESEIKAFQARYGKKVLLGLGGAGSNLGLGSDAESLNFANTLWALFGPPGLVNHDLQPFGSATLDGFDLIRRPADALRLARHAPARALLHGREQGLLLSTAPSCSFPDPSTPLVYLLQANFVWVRFFNNAACEIGADGFADALRSWSEALEPGVAPQRDSSALRTRFFVGAPSWADAAPAAYGALGAQLKGLAVLAQQLKCAGFPNLGGLMLWDGPEGQQNVQGGLNILAWAKRGLWC
;
A
#
# COMPACT_ATOMS: atom_id res chain seq x y z
N MET A 1 -16.97 -10.12 -27.97
CA MET A 1 -15.81 -10.79 -27.32
C MET A 1 -14.89 -9.69 -26.82
N SER A 2 -14.74 -9.57 -25.49
CA SER A 2 -14.20 -8.38 -24.84
C SER A 2 -12.68 -8.23 -25.04
N PHE A 3 -12.28 -7.11 -25.63
CA PHE A 3 -10.89 -6.70 -25.83
C PHE A 3 -10.26 -6.06 -24.58
N LEU A 4 -11.00 -5.90 -23.47
CA LEU A 4 -10.53 -5.14 -22.31
C LEU A 4 -9.58 -5.92 -21.39
N ALA A 5 -9.79 -7.22 -21.24
CA ALA A 5 -8.93 -8.10 -20.44
C ALA A 5 -9.12 -9.58 -20.84
N PRO A 6 -8.43 -10.06 -21.89
CA PRO A 6 -8.52 -11.46 -22.28
C PRO A 6 -7.96 -12.35 -21.16
N ARG A 7 -8.75 -13.35 -20.72
CA ARG A 7 -8.43 -14.35 -19.68
C ARG A 7 -8.60 -13.92 -18.21
N LEU A 8 -9.28 -12.80 -17.94
CA LEU A 8 -9.59 -12.45 -16.56
C LEU A 8 -10.68 -13.40 -16.03
N ALA A 9 -10.31 -14.26 -15.07
CA ALA A 9 -11.24 -15.19 -14.45
C ALA A 9 -12.18 -14.47 -13.47
N TYR A 10 -13.40 -15.00 -13.32
CA TYR A 10 -14.31 -14.61 -12.26
C TYR A 10 -13.97 -15.39 -10.97
N TYR A 11 -13.83 -14.68 -9.86
CA TYR A 11 -13.45 -15.21 -8.55
C TYR A 11 -14.59 -15.00 -7.54
N ALA A 12 -15.62 -15.85 -7.61
CA ALA A 12 -16.82 -15.75 -6.76
C ALA A 12 -16.51 -15.72 -5.25
N THR A 13 -15.53 -16.51 -4.79
CA THR A 13 -15.12 -16.52 -3.39
C THR A 13 -14.60 -15.15 -2.95
N LEU A 14 -13.70 -14.55 -3.75
CA LEU A 14 -13.13 -13.23 -3.45
C LEU A 14 -14.18 -12.13 -3.46
N GLU A 15 -15.18 -12.17 -4.36
CA GLU A 15 -16.30 -11.22 -4.32
C GLU A 15 -16.97 -11.20 -2.94
N SER A 16 -17.34 -12.39 -2.45
CA SER A 16 -18.04 -12.53 -1.17
C SER A 16 -17.18 -12.09 0.02
N GLU A 17 -15.88 -12.41 -0.01
CA GLU A 17 -14.93 -12.05 1.04
C GLU A 17 -14.67 -10.55 1.08
N ILE A 18 -14.47 -9.90 -0.08
CA ILE A 18 -14.28 -8.44 -0.17
C ILE A 18 -15.46 -7.71 0.47
N LYS A 19 -16.69 -8.07 0.07
CA LYS A 19 -17.91 -7.47 0.64
C LYS A 19 -18.03 -7.72 2.14
N ALA A 20 -17.68 -8.92 2.61
CA ALA A 20 -17.71 -9.23 4.04
C ALA A 20 -16.65 -8.41 4.80
N PHE A 21 -15.43 -8.27 4.28
CA PHE A 21 -14.37 -7.46 4.87
C PHE A 21 -14.75 -5.99 5.00
N GLN A 22 -15.35 -5.43 3.96
CA GLN A 22 -15.80 -4.05 3.95
C GLN A 22 -17.00 -3.84 4.89
N ALA A 23 -18.08 -4.61 4.71
CA ALA A 23 -19.34 -4.34 5.40
C ALA A 23 -19.36 -4.79 6.87
N ARG A 24 -18.70 -5.90 7.21
CA ARG A 24 -18.73 -6.46 8.58
C ARG A 24 -17.59 -5.96 9.44
N TYR A 25 -16.42 -5.75 8.84
CA TYR A 25 -15.19 -5.46 9.59
C TYR A 25 -14.62 -4.07 9.33
N GLY A 26 -15.25 -3.28 8.45
CA GLY A 26 -14.81 -1.93 8.09
C GLY A 26 -13.42 -1.90 7.48
N LYS A 27 -12.96 -3.00 6.88
CA LYS A 27 -11.63 -3.10 6.27
C LYS A 27 -11.64 -2.48 4.88
N LYS A 28 -10.50 -1.91 4.50
CA LYS A 28 -10.26 -1.39 3.17
C LYS A 28 -9.53 -2.44 2.34
N VAL A 29 -9.99 -2.65 1.11
CA VAL A 29 -9.39 -3.61 0.18
C VAL A 29 -8.88 -2.87 -1.05
N LEU A 30 -7.58 -2.92 -1.26
CA LEU A 30 -6.90 -2.29 -2.39
C LEU A 30 -6.33 -3.37 -3.30
N LEU A 31 -6.33 -3.13 -4.62
CA LEU A 31 -5.65 -3.99 -5.58
C LEU A 31 -4.18 -3.59 -5.73
N GLY A 32 -3.27 -4.52 -5.41
CA GLY A 32 -1.84 -4.37 -5.68
C GLY A 32 -1.52 -4.48 -7.17
N LEU A 33 -0.82 -3.48 -7.70
CA LEU A 33 -0.40 -3.39 -9.10
C LEU A 33 1.12 -3.40 -9.17
N GLY A 34 1.70 -4.38 -9.85
CA GLY A 34 3.16 -4.52 -9.92
C GLY A 34 3.66 -5.63 -9.00
N GLY A 35 4.72 -5.36 -8.25
CA GLY A 35 5.35 -6.35 -7.36
C GLY A 35 6.42 -7.21 -8.03
N ALA A 36 7.00 -8.12 -7.26
CA ALA A 36 8.01 -9.05 -7.76
C ALA A 36 7.41 -9.95 -8.85
N GLY A 37 8.09 -10.05 -10.00
CA GLY A 37 7.62 -10.83 -11.15
C GLY A 37 6.61 -10.13 -12.07
N SER A 38 6.17 -8.91 -11.75
CA SER A 38 5.31 -8.15 -12.64
C SER A 38 6.05 -7.58 -13.85
N ASN A 39 5.39 -7.61 -15.00
CA ASN A 39 5.84 -7.05 -16.27
C ASN A 39 5.04 -5.80 -16.70
N LEU A 40 4.33 -5.13 -15.79
CA LEU A 40 3.41 -4.01 -16.08
C LEU A 40 4.11 -2.78 -16.71
N GLY A 41 4.44 -2.72 -17.99
CA GLY A 41 5.04 -1.51 -18.58
C GLY A 41 3.99 -0.50 -19.02
N LEU A 42 4.09 0.78 -18.64
CA LEU A 42 3.30 1.86 -19.24
C LEU A 42 4.21 2.74 -20.12
N GLY A 43 4.15 2.55 -21.43
CA GLY A 43 5.01 3.21 -22.41
C GLY A 43 4.67 4.67 -22.67
N SER A 44 3.40 5.07 -22.51
CA SER A 44 2.93 6.44 -22.78
C SER A 44 1.91 6.94 -21.75
N ASP A 45 1.72 8.26 -21.70
CA ASP A 45 0.66 8.90 -20.90
C ASP A 45 -0.74 8.42 -21.38
N ALA A 46 -0.94 8.26 -22.69
CA ALA A 46 -2.18 7.72 -23.24
C ALA A 46 -2.44 6.27 -22.81
N GLU A 47 -1.40 5.42 -22.78
CA GLU A 47 -1.50 4.05 -22.29
C GLU A 47 -1.80 4.01 -20.78
N SER A 48 -1.20 4.91 -19.99
CA SER A 48 -1.50 5.05 -18.56
C SER A 48 -2.94 5.52 -18.31
N LEU A 49 -3.43 6.45 -19.14
CA LEU A 49 -4.83 6.86 -19.14
C LEU A 49 -5.76 5.74 -19.61
N ASN A 50 -5.38 4.89 -20.54
CA ASN A 50 -6.20 3.72 -20.86
C ASN A 50 -6.20 2.71 -19.69
N PHE A 51 -5.01 2.42 -19.16
CA PHE A 51 -4.82 1.40 -18.13
C PHE A 51 -5.65 1.66 -16.87
N ALA A 52 -5.61 2.87 -16.29
CA ALA A 52 -6.41 3.09 -15.09
C ALA A 52 -7.92 3.35 -15.35
N ASN A 53 -8.35 3.57 -16.60
CA ASN A 53 -9.76 3.55 -16.97
C ASN A 53 -10.24 2.10 -16.98
N THR A 54 -9.42 1.21 -17.55
CA THR A 54 -9.63 -0.23 -17.49
C THR A 54 -9.68 -0.73 -16.05
N LEU A 55 -8.75 -0.32 -15.17
CA LEU A 55 -8.80 -0.72 -13.76
C LEU A 55 -10.10 -0.26 -13.07
N TRP A 56 -10.49 1.00 -13.26
CA TRP A 56 -11.72 1.51 -12.66
C TRP A 56 -12.96 0.79 -13.19
N ALA A 57 -13.00 0.51 -14.48
CA ALA A 57 -14.11 -0.19 -15.10
C ALA A 57 -14.23 -1.64 -14.61
N LEU A 58 -13.10 -2.33 -14.41
CA LEU A 58 -13.07 -3.75 -14.00
C LEU A 58 -13.25 -3.96 -12.49
N PHE A 59 -12.78 -3.03 -11.65
CA PHE A 59 -12.69 -3.21 -10.19
C PHE A 59 -13.42 -2.13 -9.37
N GLY A 60 -13.98 -1.13 -10.03
CA GLY A 60 -14.80 -0.07 -9.43
C GLY A 60 -16.27 -0.48 -9.27
N PRO A 61 -17.20 0.49 -9.29
CA PRO A 61 -18.63 0.23 -9.23
C PRO A 61 -19.14 -0.71 -10.33
N PRO A 62 -20.15 -1.56 -10.05
CA PRO A 62 -20.76 -2.39 -11.08
C PRO A 62 -21.45 -1.55 -12.17
N GLY A 63 -21.58 -2.12 -13.37
CA GLY A 63 -22.30 -1.49 -14.49
C GLY A 63 -21.47 -0.60 -15.41
N LEU A 64 -20.16 -0.47 -15.17
CA LEU A 64 -19.23 0.24 -16.07
C LEU A 64 -18.80 -0.60 -17.29
N VAL A 65 -18.85 -1.93 -17.16
CA VAL A 65 -18.57 -2.92 -18.21
C VAL A 65 -19.53 -4.10 -18.08
N ASN A 66 -19.49 -5.02 -19.05
CA ASN A 66 -20.18 -6.30 -18.92
C ASN A 66 -19.71 -6.99 -17.61
N HIS A 67 -20.67 -7.42 -16.78
CA HIS A 67 -20.44 -8.09 -15.51
C HIS A 67 -19.47 -9.27 -15.61
N ASP A 68 -19.48 -10.01 -16.73
CA ASP A 68 -18.56 -11.14 -16.96
C ASP A 68 -17.08 -10.74 -17.03
N LEU A 69 -16.80 -9.43 -17.11
CA LEU A 69 -15.45 -8.86 -17.11
C LEU A 69 -15.00 -8.38 -15.73
N GLN A 70 -15.91 -8.27 -14.76
CA GLN A 70 -15.56 -7.85 -13.41
C GLN A 70 -15.10 -9.06 -12.58
N PRO A 71 -13.80 -9.17 -12.23
CA PRO A 71 -13.25 -10.40 -11.63
C PRO A 71 -13.83 -10.71 -10.26
N PHE A 72 -14.29 -9.68 -9.57
CA PHE A 72 -14.91 -9.76 -8.25
C PHE A 72 -16.42 -9.48 -8.32
N GLY A 73 -17.04 -9.74 -9.48
CA GLY A 73 -18.45 -9.53 -9.73
C GLY A 73 -18.88 -8.12 -9.36
N SER A 74 -19.83 -8.00 -8.44
CA SER A 74 -20.36 -6.70 -7.99
C SER A 74 -19.66 -6.14 -6.74
N ALA A 75 -18.51 -6.70 -6.32
CA ALA A 75 -17.69 -6.08 -5.29
C ALA A 75 -16.88 -4.91 -5.86
N THR A 76 -16.92 -3.78 -5.17
CA THR A 76 -16.14 -2.58 -5.51
C THR A 76 -14.95 -2.46 -4.59
N LEU A 77 -13.75 -2.35 -5.14
CA LEU A 77 -12.54 -2.13 -4.35
C LEU A 77 -12.49 -0.70 -3.82
N ASP A 78 -11.86 -0.53 -2.66
CA ASP A 78 -11.65 0.80 -2.08
C ASP A 78 -10.53 1.57 -2.79
N GLY A 79 -9.67 0.90 -3.57
CA GLY A 79 -8.51 1.56 -4.13
C GLY A 79 -7.47 0.69 -4.81
N PHE A 80 -6.33 1.31 -5.11
CA PHE A 80 -5.21 0.71 -5.82
C PHE A 80 -3.89 1.01 -5.12
N ASP A 81 -3.04 -0.02 -5.03
CA ASP A 81 -1.69 0.05 -4.46
C ASP A 81 -0.65 -0.13 -5.57
N LEU A 82 0.18 0.87 -5.83
CA LEU A 82 1.20 0.77 -6.87
C LEU A 82 2.52 0.25 -6.28
N ILE A 83 2.83 -1.00 -6.59
CA ILE A 83 3.99 -1.70 -6.10
C ILE A 83 5.10 -1.62 -7.15
N ARG A 84 6.01 -0.65 -6.96
CA ARG A 84 7.33 -0.58 -7.60
C ARG A 84 7.30 -0.31 -9.12
N ARG A 85 7.55 0.96 -9.51
CA ARG A 85 8.33 1.41 -10.69
C ARG A 85 8.16 2.92 -10.94
N PRO A 86 9.25 3.67 -11.12
CA PRO A 86 9.17 5.14 -11.11
C PRO A 86 8.48 5.72 -12.34
N ALA A 87 8.72 5.10 -13.51
CA ALA A 87 8.15 5.55 -14.77
C ALA A 87 6.63 5.33 -14.82
N ASP A 88 6.15 4.21 -14.27
CA ASP A 88 4.72 3.90 -14.21
C ASP A 88 4.02 4.76 -13.15
N ALA A 89 4.65 4.95 -11.99
CA ALA A 89 4.14 5.81 -10.93
C ALA A 89 3.98 7.26 -11.37
N LEU A 90 4.96 7.81 -12.09
CA LEU A 90 4.86 9.17 -12.61
C LEU A 90 3.71 9.33 -13.61
N ARG A 91 3.56 8.39 -14.54
CA ARG A 91 2.48 8.44 -15.54
C ARG A 91 1.11 8.27 -14.88
N LEU A 92 0.99 7.33 -13.95
CA LEU A 92 -0.25 7.14 -13.19
C LEU A 92 -0.58 8.36 -12.33
N ALA A 93 0.40 8.98 -11.67
CA ALA A 93 0.21 10.21 -10.89
C ALA A 93 -0.34 11.38 -11.71
N ARG A 94 -0.03 11.45 -13.02
CA ARG A 94 -0.57 12.51 -13.89
C ARG A 94 -2.05 12.31 -14.22
N HIS A 95 -2.53 11.08 -14.19
CA HIS A 95 -3.88 10.71 -14.63
C HIS A 95 -4.81 10.21 -13.53
N ALA A 96 -4.28 9.80 -12.37
CA ALA A 96 -5.08 9.39 -11.22
C ALA A 96 -5.94 10.55 -10.67
N PRO A 97 -5.42 11.80 -10.52
CA PRO A 97 -6.23 12.95 -10.16
C PRO A 97 -7.27 13.25 -11.24
N ALA A 98 -6.87 13.19 -12.51
CA ALA A 98 -7.79 13.41 -13.62
C ALA A 98 -8.95 12.42 -13.60
N ARG A 99 -8.74 11.13 -13.32
CA ARG A 99 -9.84 10.14 -13.21
C ARG A 99 -10.78 10.36 -12.02
N ALA A 100 -10.22 10.61 -10.83
CA ALA A 100 -11.01 10.89 -9.62
C ALA A 100 -11.85 12.18 -9.78
N LEU A 101 -11.34 13.15 -10.56
CA LEU A 101 -12.03 14.41 -10.88
C LEU A 101 -13.00 14.27 -12.06
N LEU A 102 -12.68 13.50 -13.10
CA LEU A 102 -13.46 13.38 -14.35
C LEU A 102 -14.67 12.45 -14.24
N HIS A 103 -14.62 11.42 -13.40
CA HIS A 103 -15.75 10.50 -13.20
C HIS A 103 -16.64 10.85 -12.00
N GLY A 104 -16.36 12.00 -11.37
CA GLY A 104 -17.25 12.63 -10.40
C GLY A 104 -17.16 12.03 -9.00
N ARG A 105 -16.72 12.86 -8.05
CA ARG A 105 -17.20 12.90 -6.65
C ARG A 105 -17.29 11.59 -5.85
N GLU A 106 -16.61 10.52 -6.20
CA GLU A 106 -16.47 9.41 -5.26
C GLU A 106 -15.42 9.77 -4.20
N GLN A 107 -15.91 10.42 -3.14
CA GLN A 107 -15.26 10.52 -1.85
C GLN A 107 -14.98 9.09 -1.35
N GLY A 108 -13.87 8.46 -1.75
CA GLY A 108 -13.62 7.08 -1.36
C GLY A 108 -12.46 6.33 -2.00
N LEU A 109 -11.96 6.75 -3.17
CA LEU A 109 -10.85 6.03 -3.81
C LEU A 109 -9.53 6.24 -3.04
N LEU A 110 -8.95 5.14 -2.58
CA LEU A 110 -7.69 5.10 -1.84
C LEU A 110 -6.54 4.77 -2.80
N LEU A 111 -5.49 5.57 -2.75
CA LEU A 111 -4.24 5.31 -3.45
C LEU A 111 -3.13 5.00 -2.45
N SER A 112 -2.31 4.01 -2.78
CA SER A 112 -1.12 3.71 -1.99
C SER A 112 0.08 3.27 -2.82
N THR A 113 1.22 3.12 -2.14
CA THR A 113 2.48 2.64 -2.72
C THR A 113 3.40 2.04 -1.67
N ALA A 114 4.29 1.15 -2.10
CA ALA A 114 5.26 0.43 -1.26
C ALA A 114 6.74 0.71 -1.65
N PRO A 115 7.27 1.93 -1.43
CA PRO A 115 8.67 2.27 -1.75
C PRO A 115 9.67 1.48 -0.87
N SER A 116 10.94 1.46 -1.25
CA SER A 116 12.05 1.04 -0.39
C SER A 116 12.26 2.03 0.77
N CYS A 117 12.97 1.65 1.83
CA CYS A 117 13.29 2.57 2.93
C CYS A 117 14.25 3.71 2.56
N SER A 118 15.02 3.59 1.47
CA SER A 118 15.89 4.68 1.02
C SER A 118 15.06 5.91 0.68
N PHE A 119 15.48 7.06 1.17
CA PHE A 119 14.89 8.34 0.79
C PHE A 119 15.94 9.23 0.09
N PRO A 120 15.66 9.76 -1.11
CA PRO A 120 14.48 9.50 -1.94
C PRO A 120 14.46 8.05 -2.48
N ASP A 121 13.26 7.45 -2.55
CA ASP A 121 13.09 6.13 -3.18
C ASP A 121 13.15 6.29 -4.70
N PRO A 122 14.04 5.58 -5.40
CA PRO A 122 14.19 5.73 -6.83
C PRO A 122 12.99 5.16 -7.61
N SER A 123 12.12 4.37 -6.97
CA SER A 123 10.99 3.70 -7.63
C SER A 123 9.66 4.43 -7.51
N THR A 124 9.58 5.47 -6.69
CA THR A 124 8.34 6.21 -6.43
C THR A 124 8.62 7.70 -6.32
N PRO A 125 8.29 8.50 -7.34
CA PRO A 125 8.56 9.93 -7.32
C PRO A 125 7.69 10.64 -6.27
N LEU A 126 8.22 11.72 -5.69
CA LEU A 126 7.54 12.52 -4.66
C LEU A 126 6.14 12.98 -5.08
N VAL A 127 5.94 13.31 -6.35
CA VAL A 127 4.62 13.70 -6.88
C VAL A 127 3.55 12.62 -6.69
N TYR A 128 3.89 11.33 -6.78
CA TYR A 128 2.94 10.25 -6.54
C TYR A 128 2.74 10.02 -5.04
N LEU A 129 3.83 10.07 -4.26
CA LEU A 129 3.77 9.96 -2.79
C LEU A 129 2.80 10.98 -2.17
N LEU A 130 2.79 12.20 -2.69
CA LEU A 130 1.92 13.28 -2.22
C LEU A 130 0.46 13.16 -2.68
N GLN A 131 0.16 12.27 -3.63
CA GLN A 131 -1.21 11.94 -4.04
C GLN A 131 -1.74 10.71 -3.32
N ALA A 132 -0.85 9.84 -2.82
CA ALA A 132 -1.23 8.63 -2.11
C ALA A 132 -1.86 8.94 -0.74
N ASN A 133 -2.92 8.22 -0.38
CA ASN A 133 -3.47 8.20 0.97
C ASN A 133 -2.50 7.52 1.95
N PHE A 134 -1.87 6.43 1.50
CA PHE A 134 -0.99 5.61 2.33
C PHE A 134 0.34 5.29 1.62
N VAL A 135 1.44 5.31 2.38
CA VAL A 135 2.77 4.93 1.89
C VAL A 135 3.33 3.84 2.79
N TRP A 136 3.49 2.63 2.27
CA TRP A 136 4.02 1.47 2.99
C TRP A 136 5.54 1.36 2.75
N VAL A 137 6.32 2.16 3.46
CA VAL A 137 7.78 2.17 3.30
C VAL A 137 8.35 0.82 3.72
N ARG A 138 9.00 0.09 2.81
CA ARG A 138 9.56 -1.24 3.07
C ARG A 138 10.89 -1.10 3.80
N PHE A 139 10.86 -1.18 5.13
CA PHE A 139 12.05 -1.19 6.00
C PHE A 139 12.65 -2.60 6.11
N PHE A 140 12.84 -3.25 4.97
CA PHE A 140 13.43 -4.58 4.84
C PHE A 140 14.03 -4.77 3.44
N ASN A 141 15.00 -5.68 3.32
CA ASN A 141 15.76 -5.97 2.10
C ASN A 141 16.56 -4.75 1.59
N ASN A 142 17.06 -3.94 2.53
CA ASN A 142 17.91 -2.79 2.26
C ASN A 142 18.77 -2.44 3.49
N ALA A 143 19.99 -2.98 3.51
CA ALA A 143 20.91 -2.92 4.65
C ALA A 143 21.26 -1.50 5.14
N ALA A 144 21.06 -0.46 4.32
CA ALA A 144 21.35 0.91 4.74
C ALA A 144 20.29 1.50 5.70
N CYS A 145 19.05 1.01 5.65
CA CYS A 145 17.93 1.65 6.36
C CYS A 145 16.85 0.68 6.86
N GLU A 146 17.00 -0.63 6.70
CA GLU A 146 16.03 -1.60 7.20
C GLU A 146 15.96 -1.66 8.72
N ILE A 147 14.92 -2.30 9.26
CA ILE A 147 14.77 -2.51 10.71
C ILE A 147 16.05 -3.16 11.25
N GLY A 148 16.65 -2.53 12.26
CA GLY A 148 17.91 -2.97 12.89
C GLY A 148 19.18 -2.40 12.27
N ALA A 149 19.10 -1.70 11.13
CA ALA A 149 20.23 -0.98 10.55
C ALA A 149 20.44 0.40 11.22
N ASP A 150 21.68 0.89 11.20
CA ASP A 150 22.04 2.20 11.76
C ASP A 150 21.23 3.35 11.13
N GLY A 151 20.93 3.28 9.84
CA GLY A 151 20.17 4.30 9.12
C GLY A 151 18.64 4.22 9.28
N PHE A 152 18.11 3.27 10.07
CA PHE A 152 16.66 3.10 10.23
C PHE A 152 15.97 4.35 10.80
N ALA A 153 16.52 4.93 11.86
CA ALA A 153 15.97 6.11 12.52
C ALA A 153 16.02 7.36 11.62
N ASP A 154 17.10 7.50 10.85
CA ASP A 154 17.28 8.62 9.91
C ASP A 154 16.29 8.52 8.75
N ALA A 155 16.12 7.32 8.20
CA ALA A 155 15.14 7.07 7.15
C ALA A 155 13.71 7.36 7.62
N LEU A 156 13.33 6.96 8.85
CA LEU A 156 12.01 7.29 9.43
C LEU A 156 11.77 8.81 9.46
N ARG A 157 12.77 9.58 9.91
CA ARG A 157 12.69 11.04 9.96
C ARG A 157 12.55 11.63 8.55
N SER A 158 13.39 11.22 7.60
CA SER A 158 13.32 11.69 6.22
C SER A 158 11.96 11.40 5.57
N TRP A 159 11.40 10.20 5.78
CA TRP A 159 10.07 9.86 5.26
C TRP A 159 8.95 10.66 5.90
N SER A 160 9.00 10.87 7.23
CA SER A 160 8.01 11.67 7.94
C SER A 160 8.07 13.13 7.44
N GLU A 161 9.26 13.74 7.42
CA GLU A 161 9.48 15.12 6.96
C GLU A 161 9.03 15.33 5.51
N ALA A 162 9.36 14.41 4.60
CA ALA A 162 9.00 14.54 3.19
C ALA A 162 7.49 14.46 2.90
N LEU A 163 6.72 13.86 3.81
CA LEU A 163 5.27 13.67 3.68
C LEU A 163 4.46 14.63 4.56
N GLU A 164 5.14 15.52 5.30
CA GLU A 164 4.47 16.54 6.10
C GLU A 164 3.68 17.53 5.22
N PRO A 165 2.50 17.99 5.68
CA PRO A 165 1.76 19.06 5.02
C PRO A 165 2.63 20.33 4.89
N GLY A 166 2.56 21.01 3.75
CA GLY A 166 3.27 22.28 3.52
C GLY A 166 4.69 22.15 2.93
N VAL A 167 5.26 20.94 2.87
CA VAL A 167 6.54 20.68 2.18
C VAL A 167 6.38 20.72 0.65
N ALA A 168 5.15 20.54 0.15
CA ALA A 168 4.81 20.72 -1.26
C ALA A 168 3.83 21.90 -1.45
N PRO A 169 4.16 22.90 -2.29
CA PRO A 169 3.40 24.14 -2.44
C PRO A 169 1.98 23.98 -3.02
N GLN A 170 1.53 22.76 -3.33
CA GLN A 170 0.23 22.49 -3.94
C GLN A 170 -0.78 21.79 -2.99
N ARG A 171 -0.48 21.63 -1.71
CA ARG A 171 -1.44 21.02 -0.76
C ARG A 171 -2.28 22.08 -0.06
N ASP A 172 -3.56 22.16 -0.45
CA ASP A 172 -4.59 22.76 0.39
C ASP A 172 -4.64 22.02 1.74
N SER A 173 -4.69 22.78 2.83
CA SER A 173 -4.89 22.33 4.21
C SER A 173 -6.12 21.42 4.43
N SER A 174 -7.05 21.39 3.47
CA SER A 174 -8.24 20.54 3.44
C SER A 174 -8.03 19.15 2.80
N ALA A 175 -6.89 18.92 2.12
CA ALA A 175 -6.62 17.70 1.35
C ALA A 175 -6.04 16.56 2.21
N LEU A 176 -6.46 15.33 1.89
CA LEU A 176 -6.05 14.05 2.50
C LEU A 176 -4.57 14.03 2.92
N ARG A 177 -4.32 13.96 4.23
CA ARG A 177 -2.95 13.81 4.78
C ARG A 177 -2.43 12.41 4.46
N THR A 178 -1.43 12.31 3.59
CA THR A 178 -0.70 11.04 3.38
C THR A 178 -0.19 10.54 4.72
N ARG A 179 -0.47 9.27 5.02
CA ARG A 179 0.11 8.60 6.18
C ARG A 179 1.15 7.59 5.71
N PHE A 180 2.30 7.60 6.34
CA PHE A 180 3.31 6.57 6.08
C PHE A 180 3.21 5.44 7.11
N PHE A 181 3.59 4.24 6.71
CA PHE A 181 3.56 3.04 7.51
C PHE A 181 4.93 2.37 7.43
N VAL A 182 5.38 1.81 8.56
CA VAL A 182 6.62 1.03 8.61
C VAL A 182 6.31 -0.39 8.13
N GLY A 183 6.81 -0.73 6.95
CA GLY A 183 6.75 -2.07 6.38
C GLY A 183 7.77 -2.99 7.02
N ALA A 184 7.32 -4.14 7.54
CA ALA A 184 8.15 -5.15 8.18
C ALA A 184 7.86 -6.56 7.62
N PRO A 185 8.84 -7.48 7.65
CA PRO A 185 8.61 -8.88 7.31
C PRO A 185 7.76 -9.57 8.38
N SER A 186 6.90 -10.50 7.96
CA SER A 186 6.05 -11.28 8.86
C SER A 186 6.54 -12.71 9.09
N TRP A 187 7.57 -13.17 8.37
CA TRP A 187 8.24 -14.45 8.58
C TRP A 187 9.75 -14.32 8.31
N ALA A 188 10.53 -15.30 8.74
CA ALA A 188 11.99 -15.23 8.71
C ALA A 188 12.56 -15.08 7.29
N ASP A 189 12.09 -15.89 6.35
CA ASP A 189 12.65 -15.93 4.99
C ASP A 189 12.26 -14.74 4.12
N ALA A 190 11.28 -13.91 4.52
CA ALA A 190 10.90 -12.70 3.78
C ALA A 190 12.03 -11.68 3.70
N ALA A 191 12.73 -11.50 4.82
CA ALA A 191 13.84 -10.58 4.98
C ALA A 191 14.61 -10.93 6.28
N PRO A 192 15.57 -11.88 6.22
CA PRO A 192 16.19 -12.46 7.40
C PRO A 192 16.85 -11.45 8.35
N ALA A 193 17.50 -10.41 7.81
CA ALA A 193 18.15 -9.38 8.61
C ALA A 193 17.13 -8.52 9.39
N ALA A 194 16.17 -7.90 8.68
CA ALA A 194 15.12 -7.10 9.29
C ALA A 194 14.22 -7.91 10.24
N TYR A 195 13.92 -9.17 9.90
CA TYR A 195 13.15 -10.07 10.77
C TYR A 195 13.95 -10.47 12.01
N GLY A 196 15.24 -10.81 11.86
CA GLY A 196 16.13 -11.13 12.97
C GLY A 196 16.30 -9.98 13.97
N ALA A 197 16.27 -8.74 13.48
CA ALA A 197 16.29 -7.54 14.32
C ALA A 197 15.04 -7.34 15.18
N LEU A 198 13.91 -8.00 14.86
CA LEU A 198 12.73 -8.06 15.73
C LEU A 198 12.96 -9.00 16.94
N GLY A 199 14.09 -9.72 17.00
CA GLY A 199 14.47 -10.58 18.11
C GLY A 199 13.79 -11.96 18.10
N ALA A 200 14.24 -12.83 19.00
CA ALA A 200 13.82 -14.25 19.08
C ALA A 200 12.35 -14.48 19.49
N GLN A 201 11.63 -13.40 19.82
CA GLN A 201 10.20 -13.46 20.15
C GLN A 201 9.42 -12.51 19.24
N LEU A 202 8.31 -12.95 18.64
CA LEU A 202 7.38 -12.11 17.85
C LEU A 202 6.91 -10.85 18.61
N LYS A 203 7.07 -10.83 19.94
CA LYS A 203 6.93 -9.64 20.80
C LYS A 203 7.78 -8.46 20.36
N GLY A 204 8.93 -8.65 19.73
CA GLY A 204 9.74 -7.51 19.31
C GLY A 204 9.08 -6.69 18.20
N LEU A 205 8.15 -7.25 17.42
CA LEU A 205 7.31 -6.44 16.54
C LEU A 205 6.34 -5.56 17.34
N ALA A 206 5.82 -6.04 18.48
CA ALA A 206 5.02 -5.21 19.38
C ALA A 206 5.86 -4.10 20.02
N VAL A 207 7.10 -4.40 20.43
CA VAL A 207 8.05 -3.40 20.96
C VAL A 207 8.36 -2.35 19.89
N LEU A 208 8.69 -2.76 18.66
CA LEU A 208 8.93 -1.85 17.56
C LEU A 208 7.71 -0.95 17.30
N ALA A 209 6.51 -1.53 17.20
CA ALA A 209 5.31 -0.74 16.95
C ALA A 209 5.04 0.27 18.08
N GLN A 210 5.32 -0.10 19.33
CA GLN A 210 5.20 0.80 20.49
C GLN A 210 6.22 1.93 20.45
N GLN A 211 7.49 1.61 20.17
CA GLN A 211 8.54 2.62 20.00
C GLN A 211 8.19 3.62 18.91
N LEU A 212 7.75 3.13 17.73
CA LEU A 212 7.34 3.99 16.62
C LEU A 212 6.13 4.86 16.99
N LYS A 213 5.15 4.30 17.69
CA LYS A 213 3.95 5.03 18.11
C LYS A 213 4.29 6.12 19.14
N CYS A 214 5.15 5.81 20.10
CA CYS A 214 5.59 6.73 21.15
C CYS A 214 6.63 7.75 20.66
N ALA A 215 7.29 7.53 19.51
CA ALA A 215 8.21 8.48 18.90
C ALA A 215 7.53 9.78 18.42
N GLY A 216 6.20 9.80 18.30
CA GLY A 216 5.43 11.02 18.09
C GLY A 216 5.40 11.55 16.65
N PHE A 217 5.73 10.73 15.64
CA PHE A 217 5.60 11.12 14.24
C PHE A 217 4.14 11.46 13.88
N PRO A 218 3.81 12.70 13.48
CA PRO A 218 2.42 13.15 13.31
C PRO A 218 1.70 12.50 12.13
N ASN A 219 2.43 12.05 11.12
CA ASN A 219 1.93 11.39 9.91
C ASN A 219 2.17 9.87 9.87
N LEU A 220 2.65 9.26 10.97
CA LEU A 220 2.77 7.80 11.07
C LEU A 220 1.38 7.15 11.23
N GLY A 221 1.02 6.30 10.27
CA GLY A 221 -0.23 5.55 10.24
C GLY A 221 -0.20 4.22 10.98
N GLY A 222 0.98 3.59 11.11
CA GLY A 222 1.16 2.31 11.78
C GLY A 222 2.17 1.40 11.07
N LEU A 223 1.88 0.10 11.03
CA LEU A 223 2.71 -0.91 10.37
C LEU A 223 2.04 -1.48 9.11
N MET A 224 2.87 -1.92 8.16
CA MET A 224 2.49 -2.82 7.06
C MET A 224 3.30 -4.11 7.21
N LEU A 225 2.69 -5.27 6.93
CA LEU A 225 3.36 -6.56 7.07
C LEU A 225 3.34 -7.31 5.74
N TRP A 226 4.53 -7.75 5.32
CA TRP A 226 4.72 -8.66 4.19
C TRP A 226 4.85 -10.09 4.75
N ASP A 227 3.85 -10.96 4.65
CA ASP A 227 2.50 -10.76 4.16
C ASP A 227 1.46 -11.39 5.11
N GLY A 228 0.19 -11.34 4.73
CA GLY A 228 -0.91 -11.82 5.57
C GLY A 228 -0.85 -13.32 5.85
N PRO A 229 -0.84 -14.20 4.83
CA PRO A 229 -0.84 -15.65 5.01
C PRO A 229 0.33 -16.16 5.85
N GLU A 230 1.56 -15.73 5.55
CA GLU A 230 2.75 -16.16 6.30
C GLU A 230 2.70 -15.61 7.74
N GLY A 231 2.29 -14.36 7.90
CA GLY A 231 2.12 -13.75 9.21
C GLY A 231 1.05 -14.40 10.08
N GLN A 232 0.00 -14.98 9.50
CA GLN A 232 -1.02 -15.73 10.24
C GLN A 232 -0.47 -17.06 10.79
N GLN A 233 0.40 -17.73 10.04
CA GLN A 233 1.02 -18.99 10.43
C GLN A 233 2.16 -18.80 11.43
N ASN A 234 2.80 -17.63 11.42
CA ASN A 234 3.86 -17.29 12.35
C ASN A 234 3.31 -16.97 13.75
N VAL A 235 3.21 -18.01 14.59
CA VAL A 235 2.60 -17.97 15.93
C VAL A 235 3.64 -18.21 17.02
N GLN A 236 3.64 -17.35 18.04
CA GLN A 236 4.45 -17.52 19.24
C GLN A 236 3.77 -16.87 20.45
N GLY A 237 3.80 -17.55 21.59
CA GLY A 237 3.17 -17.05 22.82
C GLY A 237 1.65 -16.91 22.70
N GLY A 238 1.00 -17.79 21.92
CA GLY A 238 -0.45 -17.83 21.73
C GLY A 238 -1.02 -16.80 20.77
N LEU A 239 -0.19 -16.03 20.07
CA LEU A 239 -0.61 -15.03 19.09
C LEU A 239 0.23 -15.13 17.82
N ASN A 240 -0.40 -14.82 16.69
CA ASN A 240 0.31 -14.62 15.45
C ASN A 240 1.02 -13.25 15.41
N ILE A 241 1.98 -13.10 14.50
CA ILE A 241 2.78 -11.87 14.42
C ILE A 241 1.92 -10.64 14.11
N LEU A 242 0.84 -10.79 13.34
CA LEU A 242 -0.10 -9.70 13.03
C LEU A 242 -0.77 -9.16 14.30
N ALA A 243 -1.16 -10.05 15.21
CA ALA A 243 -1.74 -9.70 16.49
C ALA A 243 -0.71 -9.05 17.41
N TRP A 244 0.54 -9.52 17.42
CA TRP A 244 1.63 -8.83 18.15
C TRP A 244 1.85 -7.41 17.63
N ALA A 245 1.90 -7.23 16.30
CA ALA A 245 2.01 -5.91 15.67
C ALA A 245 0.90 -4.97 16.15
N LYS A 246 -0.35 -5.46 16.14
CA LYS A 246 -1.51 -4.68 16.58
C LYS A 246 -1.43 -4.32 18.05
N ARG A 247 -0.88 -5.21 18.89
CA ARG A 247 -0.67 -4.94 20.32
C ARG A 247 0.39 -3.89 20.61
N GLY A 248 1.30 -3.60 19.69
CA GLY A 248 2.27 -2.53 19.95
C GLY A 248 1.76 -1.13 19.62
N LEU A 249 0.64 -0.99 18.90
CA LEU A 249 0.18 0.29 18.35
C LEU A 249 -0.55 1.18 19.37
N TRP A 250 -0.01 1.30 20.57
CA TRP A 250 -0.49 2.21 21.60
C TRP A 250 0.67 2.87 22.37
N CYS A 251 0.45 4.14 22.66
CA CYS A 251 1.13 4.98 23.64
C CYS A 251 -0.04 5.73 24.33
#